data_AF-A0A1Y2BF38-F1
#
_entry.id   AF-A0A1Y2BF38-F1
#
_cell.length_a   1.000
_cell.length_b   1.000
_cell.length_c   1.000
_cell.angle_alpha   90.00
_cell.angle_beta   90.00
_cell.angle_gamma   90.00
#
_symmetry.space_group_name_H-M   'P 1'
#
loop_
_entity.id
_entity.type
_entity.pdbx_description
1 polymer ?
#
loop_
_entity_poly.entity_id
_entity_poly.type
_entity_poly.pdbx_seq_one_letter_code
_entity_poly.pdbx_strand_id
1 'polypeptide(L)'
;MYTKTIALILTLVSFTSALTNFIEKGYRSELFELSDNEVPVFRITLPNDEFEELKASVKPEVRLSNEANFTSSIKEVYDMGVQIIELLKLVEFGKMLSNYNFTEGLPELNIDPTTGRANLNTQEIMDGFHLDNIKYTDLDFSKGNIFENIVARNENFNIGVIGITLLNLNKLEKSYEDPYFNMIIKIFENNKDEPFETKNASMAVEMNGKIQSFKKITFKIGGHFN
;
A
#
# COMPACT_ATOMS: atom_id res chain seq x y z
N MET A 1 -60.17 -16.04 -7.95
CA MET A 1 -59.93 -15.90 -9.40
C MET A 1 -58.73 -14.98 -9.70
N TYR A 2 -58.58 -13.84 -9.02
CA TYR A 2 -57.50 -12.87 -9.23
C TYR A 2 -56.06 -13.35 -8.97
N THR A 3 -55.84 -14.24 -8.00
CA THR A 3 -54.48 -14.69 -7.63
C THR A 3 -53.73 -15.40 -8.76
N LYS A 4 -54.46 -16.17 -9.60
CA LYS A 4 -53.87 -16.85 -10.77
C LYS A 4 -53.50 -15.87 -11.89
N THR A 5 -54.32 -14.84 -12.08
CA THR A 5 -54.07 -13.78 -13.07
C THR A 5 -52.87 -12.93 -12.69
N ILE A 6 -52.74 -12.55 -11.41
CA ILE A 6 -51.59 -11.78 -10.91
C ILE A 6 -50.30 -12.60 -11.04
N ALA A 7 -50.33 -13.89 -10.68
CA ALA A 7 -49.16 -14.77 -10.82
C ALA A 7 -48.71 -14.91 -12.29
N LEU A 8 -49.66 -15.01 -13.24
CA LEU A 8 -49.37 -15.07 -14.67
C LEU A 8 -48.74 -13.76 -15.19
N ILE A 9 -49.25 -12.60 -14.75
CA ILE A 9 -48.71 -11.29 -15.14
C ILE A 9 -47.29 -11.13 -14.60
N LEU A 10 -47.05 -11.50 -13.33
CA LEU A 10 -45.71 -11.41 -12.73
C LEU A 10 -44.71 -12.34 -13.44
N THR A 11 -45.12 -13.55 -13.83
CA THR A 11 -44.25 -14.45 -14.62
C THR A 11 -43.95 -13.88 -16.00
N LEU A 12 -44.94 -13.31 -16.70
CA LEU A 12 -44.72 -12.68 -18.01
C LEU A 12 -43.78 -11.46 -17.92
N VAL A 13 -43.91 -10.63 -16.88
CA VAL A 13 -43.02 -9.48 -16.64
C VAL A 13 -41.59 -9.95 -16.36
N SER A 14 -41.40 -11.00 -15.53
CA SER A 14 -40.06 -11.53 -15.26
C SER A 14 -39.36 -12.13 -16.48
N PHE A 15 -40.13 -12.69 -17.44
CA PHE A 15 -39.57 -13.19 -18.70
C PHE A 15 -39.15 -12.06 -19.65
N THR A 16 -39.87 -10.92 -19.67
CA THR A 16 -39.48 -9.78 -20.51
C THR A 16 -38.20 -9.09 -20.04
N SER A 17 -37.97 -8.99 -18.72
CA SER A 17 -36.75 -8.41 -18.16
C SER A 17 -35.48 -9.23 -18.41
N ALA A 18 -35.61 -10.52 -18.78
CA ALA A 18 -34.47 -11.38 -19.11
C ALA A 18 -34.09 -11.34 -20.60
N LEU A 19 -34.96 -10.81 -21.48
CA LEU A 19 -34.74 -10.75 -22.93
C LEU A 19 -34.24 -9.39 -23.42
N THR A 20 -34.46 -8.34 -22.64
CA THR A 20 -33.92 -7.01 -22.93
C THR A 20 -32.50 -6.92 -22.41
N ASN A 21 -31.53 -6.60 -23.29
CA ASN A 21 -30.18 -6.27 -22.85
C ASN A 21 -30.28 -5.16 -21.79
N PHE A 22 -29.67 -5.40 -20.63
CA PHE A 22 -29.72 -4.49 -19.48
C PHE A 22 -29.19 -3.08 -19.81
N ILE A 23 -28.34 -2.97 -20.85
CA ILE A 23 -27.82 -1.73 -21.42
C ILE A 23 -27.90 -1.86 -22.95
N GLU A 24 -28.42 -0.84 -23.64
CA GLU A 24 -28.47 -0.81 -25.10
C GLU A 24 -27.06 -0.90 -25.71
N LYS A 25 -26.96 -1.52 -26.89
CA LYS A 25 -25.69 -1.67 -27.61
C LYS A 25 -25.09 -0.28 -27.93
N GLY A 26 -23.79 -0.10 -27.69
CA GLY A 26 -23.07 1.15 -27.91
C GLY A 26 -23.01 2.08 -26.69
N TYR A 27 -23.73 1.77 -25.61
CA TYR A 27 -23.71 2.57 -24.36
C TYR A 27 -22.72 2.05 -23.32
N ARG A 28 -22.05 0.93 -23.57
CA ARG A 28 -20.94 0.42 -22.74
C ARG A 28 -19.77 0.00 -23.64
N SER A 29 -18.59 -0.21 -23.04
CA SER A 29 -17.42 -0.60 -23.83
C SER A 29 -17.68 -1.94 -24.52
N GLU A 30 -17.16 -2.08 -25.75
CA GLU A 30 -17.32 -3.29 -26.58
C GLU A 30 -16.87 -4.55 -25.83
N LEU A 31 -15.87 -4.45 -24.95
CA LEU A 31 -15.40 -5.54 -24.12
C LEU A 31 -16.50 -6.10 -23.20
N PHE A 32 -17.33 -5.23 -22.60
CA PHE A 32 -18.45 -5.66 -21.75
C PHE A 32 -19.63 -6.21 -22.57
N GLU A 33 -19.77 -5.79 -23.83
CA GLU A 33 -20.76 -6.40 -24.73
C GLU A 33 -20.39 -7.82 -25.09
N LEU A 34 -19.11 -8.06 -25.36
CA LEU A 34 -18.62 -9.37 -25.75
C LEU A 34 -18.60 -10.37 -24.58
N SER A 35 -18.47 -9.90 -23.34
CA SER A 35 -18.45 -10.75 -22.14
C SER A 35 -19.83 -11.12 -21.57
N ASP A 36 -20.95 -10.72 -22.21
CA ASP A 36 -22.30 -10.98 -21.67
C ASP A 36 -22.69 -12.47 -21.67
N ASN A 37 -22.20 -13.20 -22.66
CA ASN A 37 -22.57 -14.60 -22.90
C ASN A 37 -21.42 -15.58 -22.63
N GLU A 38 -20.24 -15.07 -22.27
CA GLU A 38 -19.05 -15.87 -22.04
C GLU A 38 -18.14 -15.17 -21.02
N VAL A 39 -17.46 -15.95 -20.19
CA VAL A 39 -16.49 -15.44 -19.22
C VAL A 39 -15.13 -15.29 -19.92
N PRO A 40 -14.65 -14.06 -20.20
CA PRO A 40 -13.34 -13.86 -20.81
C PRO A 40 -12.21 -14.27 -19.85
N VAL A 41 -11.12 -14.80 -20.40
CA VAL A 41 -9.89 -15.05 -19.64
C VAL A 41 -8.90 -13.92 -19.91
N PHE A 42 -8.59 -13.15 -18.86
CA PHE A 42 -7.56 -12.12 -18.91
C PHE A 42 -6.22 -12.68 -18.45
N ARG A 43 -5.18 -12.54 -19.29
CA ARG A 43 -3.80 -12.87 -18.93
C ARG A 43 -3.00 -11.58 -18.92
N ILE A 44 -2.59 -11.13 -17.74
CA ILE A 44 -1.72 -9.98 -17.57
C ILE A 44 -0.28 -10.49 -17.48
N THR A 45 0.62 -9.86 -18.22
CA THR A 45 2.06 -10.15 -18.16
C THR A 45 2.78 -8.89 -17.72
N LEU A 46 3.59 -9.03 -16.68
CA LEU A 46 4.37 -7.96 -16.04
C LEU A 46 5.88 -8.28 -16.13
N PRO A 47 6.74 -7.25 -16.10
CA PRO A 47 8.13 -7.40 -15.70
C PRO A 47 8.27 -8.11 -14.34
N ASN A 48 9.36 -8.86 -14.14
CA ASN A 48 9.52 -9.67 -12.92
C ASN A 48 9.61 -8.82 -11.65
N ASP A 49 10.30 -7.69 -11.71
CA ASP A 49 10.40 -6.69 -10.64
C ASP A 49 9.02 -6.13 -10.28
N GLU A 50 8.24 -5.69 -11.27
CA GLU A 50 6.88 -5.18 -11.07
C GLU A 50 5.90 -6.28 -10.59
N PHE A 51 6.14 -7.55 -10.93
CA PHE A 51 5.33 -8.66 -10.43
C PHE A 51 5.57 -8.93 -8.93
N GLU A 52 6.79 -8.75 -8.45
CA GLU A 52 7.08 -8.85 -7.01
C GLU A 52 6.46 -7.68 -6.23
N GLU A 53 6.47 -6.47 -6.80
CA GLU A 53 5.74 -5.32 -6.26
C GLU A 53 4.22 -5.58 -6.20
N LEU A 54 3.65 -6.16 -7.27
CA LEU A 54 2.25 -6.59 -7.28
C LEU A 54 1.97 -7.57 -6.13
N LYS A 55 2.78 -8.61 -5.95
CA LYS A 55 2.59 -9.56 -4.85
C LYS A 55 2.65 -8.89 -3.48
N ALA A 56 3.54 -7.91 -3.31
CA ALA A 56 3.66 -7.17 -2.06
C ALA A 56 2.38 -6.35 -1.77
N SER A 57 1.84 -5.69 -2.78
CA SER A 57 0.62 -4.86 -2.67
C SER A 57 -0.69 -5.65 -2.55
N VAL A 58 -0.76 -6.89 -3.07
CA VAL A 58 -1.96 -7.77 -2.99
C VAL A 58 -1.97 -8.61 -1.72
N LYS A 59 -0.92 -8.53 -0.87
CA LYS A 59 -0.96 -9.23 0.43
C LYS A 59 -2.25 -8.80 1.11
N PRO A 60 -3.18 -9.74 1.40
CA PRO A 60 -4.44 -9.37 2.00
C PRO A 60 -4.09 -8.59 3.26
N GLU A 61 -4.62 -7.37 3.38
CA GLU A 61 -4.72 -6.74 4.68
C GLU A 61 -5.16 -7.83 5.63
N VAL A 62 -4.31 -8.16 6.60
CA VAL A 62 -4.70 -9.06 7.67
C VAL A 62 -5.84 -8.32 8.33
N ARG A 63 -7.07 -8.67 7.95
CA ARG A 63 -8.27 -8.03 8.50
C ARG A 63 -8.18 -8.21 10.01
N LEU A 64 -8.02 -7.10 10.71
CA LEU A 64 -7.81 -7.03 12.15
C LEU A 64 -9.12 -7.38 12.86
N SER A 65 -9.51 -8.65 12.80
CA SER A 65 -10.57 -9.19 13.65
C SER A 65 -9.92 -10.01 14.76
N ASN A 66 -10.04 -9.51 16.00
CA ASN A 66 -9.75 -10.10 17.32
C ASN A 66 -8.55 -9.50 18.06
N GLU A 67 -8.70 -9.27 19.37
CA GLU A 67 -7.69 -8.72 20.30
C GLU A 67 -6.33 -9.45 20.27
N ALA A 68 -6.31 -10.74 19.90
CA ALA A 68 -5.07 -11.51 19.68
C ALA A 68 -4.17 -10.89 18.59
N ASN A 69 -4.76 -10.15 17.65
CA ASN A 69 -4.05 -9.45 16.59
C ASN A 69 -3.52 -8.09 17.05
N PHE A 70 -4.14 -7.41 18.03
CA PHE A 70 -3.65 -6.11 18.50
C PHE A 70 -2.26 -6.21 19.12
N THR A 71 -2.06 -7.14 20.06
CA THR A 71 -0.73 -7.37 20.68
C THR A 71 0.30 -7.73 19.62
N SER A 72 -0.10 -8.50 18.60
CA SER A 72 0.78 -8.88 17.50
C SER A 72 1.14 -7.69 16.61
N SER A 73 0.18 -6.85 16.23
CA SER A 73 0.41 -5.63 15.44
C SER A 73 1.23 -4.59 16.20
N ILE A 74 0.97 -4.38 17.50
CA ILE A 74 1.81 -3.50 18.32
C ILE A 74 3.23 -4.04 18.41
N LYS A 75 3.40 -5.36 18.56
CA LYS A 75 4.73 -5.97 18.53
C LYS A 75 5.43 -5.79 17.19
N GLU A 76 4.72 -5.95 16.07
CA GLU A 76 5.28 -5.72 14.73
C GLU A 76 5.71 -4.26 14.56
N VAL A 77 4.90 -3.30 15.01
CA VAL A 77 5.26 -1.88 14.99
C VAL A 77 6.45 -1.59 15.91
N TYR A 78 6.51 -2.21 17.09
CA TYR A 78 7.65 -2.11 18.00
C TYR A 78 8.93 -2.64 17.33
N ASP A 79 8.88 -3.86 16.79
CA ASP A 79 10.02 -4.51 16.15
C ASP A 79 10.50 -3.68 14.93
N MET A 80 9.57 -3.14 14.14
CA MET A 80 9.87 -2.27 13.00
C MET A 80 10.47 -0.92 13.44
N GLY A 81 9.93 -0.29 14.48
CA GLY A 81 10.46 0.94 15.05
C GLY A 81 11.89 0.75 15.54
N VAL A 82 12.15 -0.32 16.29
CA VAL A 82 13.50 -0.73 16.72
C VAL A 82 14.42 -0.91 15.51
N GLN A 83 13.98 -1.64 14.49
CA GLN A 83 14.78 -1.88 13.29
C GLN A 83 15.16 -0.57 12.58
N ILE A 84 14.22 0.36 12.42
CA ILE A 84 14.48 1.66 11.78
C ILE A 84 15.49 2.46 12.60
N ILE A 85 15.33 2.53 13.92
CA ILE A 85 16.25 3.27 14.80
C ILE A 85 17.66 2.68 14.74
N GLU A 86 17.80 1.35 14.78
CA GLU A 86 19.12 0.71 14.66
C GLU A 86 19.76 0.96 13.29
N LEU A 87 18.97 0.95 12.20
CA LEU A 87 19.48 1.31 10.88
C LEU A 87 19.92 2.77 10.81
N LEU A 88 19.16 3.71 11.40
CA LEU A 88 19.51 5.12 11.44
C LEU A 88 20.87 5.36 12.11
N LYS A 89 21.23 4.61 13.16
CA LYS A 89 22.56 4.71 13.80
C LYS A 89 23.71 4.33 12.87
N LEU A 90 23.45 3.48 11.89
CA LEU A 90 24.47 2.94 10.98
C LEU A 90 24.71 3.85 9.78
N VAL A 91 23.77 4.73 9.45
CA VAL A 91 23.86 5.66 8.33
C VAL A 91 24.89 6.75 8.61
N GLU A 92 25.77 7.00 7.63
CA GLU A 92 26.78 8.05 7.68
C GLU A 92 26.24 9.38 7.13
N PHE A 93 25.29 10.00 7.82
CA PHE A 93 24.65 11.27 7.43
C PHE A 93 25.65 12.39 7.12
N GLY A 94 26.79 12.45 7.81
CA GLY A 94 27.83 13.45 7.53
C GLY A 94 28.49 13.31 6.15
N LYS A 95 28.34 12.16 5.50
CA LYS A 95 28.77 11.90 4.12
C LYS A 95 27.61 11.91 3.13
N MET A 96 26.38 11.99 3.62
CA MET A 96 25.18 12.12 2.81
C MET A 96 25.03 13.54 2.30
N LEU A 97 24.51 13.64 1.06
CA LEU A 97 23.86 14.83 0.49
C LEU A 97 24.49 16.15 0.93
N SER A 98 25.53 16.58 0.23
CA SER A 98 26.30 17.79 0.57
C SER A 98 25.47 19.08 0.67
N ASN A 99 24.23 19.07 0.16
CA ASN A 99 23.29 20.18 0.13
C ASN A 99 22.24 20.15 1.26
N TYR A 100 22.21 19.12 2.12
CA TYR A 100 21.24 19.01 3.20
C TYR A 100 21.92 18.99 4.58
N ASN A 101 21.52 19.91 5.46
CA ASN A 101 22.00 19.96 6.83
C ASN A 101 21.12 19.09 7.73
N PHE A 102 21.53 17.85 7.99
CA PHE A 102 20.79 16.91 8.84
C PHE A 102 20.64 17.38 10.29
N THR A 103 21.59 18.14 10.82
CA THR A 103 21.51 18.66 12.19
C THR A 103 20.42 19.73 12.35
N GLU A 104 20.15 20.50 11.29
CA GLU A 104 19.07 21.51 11.29
C GLU A 104 17.73 20.90 10.88
N GLY A 105 17.74 20.02 9.87
CA GLY A 105 16.52 19.48 9.30
C GLY A 105 15.94 18.28 10.06
N LEU A 106 16.77 17.53 10.78
CA LEU A 106 16.38 16.37 11.60
C LEU A 106 17.18 16.38 12.93
N PRO A 107 17.01 17.42 13.78
CA PRO A 107 17.78 17.58 15.02
C PRO A 107 17.63 16.40 15.99
N GLU A 108 16.51 15.70 15.95
CA GLU A 108 16.22 14.51 16.77
C GLU A 108 17.16 13.33 16.48
N LEU A 109 17.84 13.32 15.32
CA LEU A 109 18.84 12.29 15.01
C LEU A 109 20.12 12.46 15.84
N ASN A 110 20.35 13.63 16.43
CA ASN A 110 21.53 13.94 17.25
C ASN A 110 22.82 13.47 16.59
N ILE A 111 23.09 14.00 15.39
CA ILE A 111 24.24 13.58 14.57
C ILE A 111 25.54 13.99 15.27
N ASP A 112 26.41 13.01 15.53
CA ASP A 112 27.74 13.26 16.06
C ASP A 112 28.61 13.96 14.99
N PRO A 113 29.19 15.13 15.28
CA PRO A 113 29.91 15.94 14.28
C PRO A 113 31.25 15.31 13.85
N THR A 114 31.78 14.36 14.62
CA THR A 114 33.06 13.70 14.34
C THR A 114 32.85 12.48 13.44
N THR A 115 31.83 11.68 13.72
CA THR A 115 31.55 10.43 12.99
C THR A 115 30.55 10.63 11.84
N GLY A 116 29.72 11.68 11.91
CA GLY A 116 28.62 11.92 10.99
C GLY A 116 27.46 10.94 11.15
N ARG A 117 27.37 10.21 12.27
CA ARG A 117 26.32 9.21 12.53
C ARG A 117 25.37 9.67 13.63
N ALA A 118 24.15 9.13 13.61
CA ALA A 118 23.14 9.41 14.64
C ALA A 118 23.52 8.77 15.99
N ASN A 119 23.48 9.56 17.07
CA ASN A 119 23.70 9.08 18.43
C ASN A 119 22.36 8.87 19.15
N LEU A 120 21.77 7.69 18.93
CA LEU A 120 20.42 7.36 19.37
C LEU A 120 20.41 6.31 20.48
N ASN A 121 19.52 6.50 21.45
CA ASN A 121 19.19 5.49 22.46
C ASN A 121 17.85 4.83 22.10
N THR A 122 17.91 3.62 21.55
CA THR A 122 16.73 2.91 21.05
C THR A 122 15.71 2.66 22.15
N GLN A 123 16.13 2.24 23.33
CA GLN A 123 15.19 1.93 24.41
C GLN A 123 14.44 3.20 24.84
N GLU A 124 15.16 4.29 25.06
CA GLU A 124 14.59 5.59 25.45
C GLU A 124 13.61 6.12 24.38
N ILE A 125 13.97 6.01 23.11
CA ILE A 125 13.09 6.41 22.00
C ILE A 125 11.84 5.52 21.96
N MET A 126 11.99 4.20 22.07
CA MET A 126 10.86 3.26 22.04
C MET A 126 9.93 3.42 23.26
N ASP A 127 10.48 3.71 24.44
CA ASP A 127 9.71 4.00 25.65
C ASP A 127 8.84 5.26 25.49
N GLY A 128 9.32 6.25 24.71
CA GLY A 128 8.58 7.46 24.38
C GLY A 128 7.33 7.25 23.50
N PHE A 129 7.18 6.09 22.85
CA PHE A 129 5.97 5.74 22.12
C PHE A 129 4.86 5.18 23.01
N HIS A 130 5.14 4.85 24.28
CA HIS A 130 4.16 4.36 25.24
C HIS A 130 3.29 3.19 24.71
N LEU A 131 3.95 2.20 24.10
CA LEU A 131 3.32 1.04 23.44
C LEU A 131 2.73 0.01 24.41
N ASP A 132 2.91 0.22 25.71
CA ASP A 132 2.49 -0.66 26.81
C ASP A 132 1.06 -0.39 27.31
N ASN A 133 0.34 0.57 26.72
CA ASN A 133 -0.94 1.06 27.25
C ASN A 133 -2.11 1.02 26.27
N ILE A 134 -3.31 0.91 26.84
CA ILE A 134 -4.68 0.90 26.27
C ILE A 134 -5.04 2.23 25.54
N LYS A 135 -4.04 3.01 25.12
CA LYS A 135 -4.17 4.37 24.54
C LYS A 135 -4.37 4.42 23.03
N TYR A 136 -4.43 3.26 22.38
CA TYR A 136 -4.69 3.16 20.95
C TYR A 136 -6.13 2.73 20.66
N THR A 137 -7.02 2.84 21.65
CA THR A 137 -8.46 2.56 21.49
C THR A 137 -9.15 3.58 20.57
N ASP A 138 -8.51 4.72 20.32
CA ASP A 138 -8.94 5.74 19.36
C ASP A 138 -8.50 5.42 17.92
N LEU A 139 -7.57 4.47 17.71
CA LEU A 139 -7.16 4.07 16.37
C LEU A 139 -8.21 3.15 15.76
N ASP A 140 -8.69 3.53 14.58
CA ASP A 140 -9.50 2.67 13.75
C ASP A 140 -8.58 1.71 12.98
N PHE A 141 -8.33 0.54 13.56
CA PHE A 141 -7.55 -0.54 12.96
C PHE A 141 -8.11 -1.03 11.61
N SER A 142 -9.35 -0.69 11.28
CA SER A 142 -9.91 -0.97 9.95
C SER A 142 -9.57 0.09 8.90
N LYS A 143 -8.94 1.20 9.29
CA LYS A 143 -8.62 2.32 8.40
C LYS A 143 -7.17 2.75 8.49
N GLY A 144 -6.44 2.49 7.41
CA GLY A 144 -5.09 3.01 7.17
C GLY A 144 -3.98 2.28 7.91
N ASN A 145 -2.75 2.70 7.64
CA ASN A 145 -1.56 2.08 8.20
C ASN A 145 -1.39 2.40 9.71
N ILE A 146 -1.53 1.38 10.56
CA ILE A 146 -1.33 1.47 12.01
C ILE A 146 0.08 1.96 12.35
N PHE A 147 1.07 1.53 11.57
CA PHE A 147 2.45 1.93 11.77
C PHE A 147 2.58 3.45 11.71
N GLU A 148 2.04 4.10 10.66
CA GLU A 148 2.10 5.57 10.51
C GLU A 148 1.49 6.30 11.71
N ASN A 149 0.34 5.81 12.18
CA ASN A 149 -0.38 6.41 13.31
C ASN A 149 0.39 6.30 14.64
N ILE A 150 1.11 5.20 14.84
CA ILE A 150 1.86 4.96 16.07
C ILE A 150 3.20 5.69 16.03
N VAL A 151 3.95 5.55 14.93
CA VAL A 151 5.33 6.06 14.87
C VAL A 151 5.41 7.59 14.72
N ALA A 152 4.27 8.26 14.52
CA ALA A 152 4.15 9.71 14.56
C ALA A 152 3.84 10.28 15.96
N ARG A 153 3.56 9.44 16.98
CA ARG A 153 3.09 9.89 18.31
C ARG A 153 4.19 10.18 19.34
N ASN A 154 5.45 9.85 19.06
CA ASN A 154 6.56 10.28 19.92
C ASN A 154 7.00 11.71 19.51
N GLU A 155 6.60 12.69 20.32
CA GLU A 155 6.89 14.11 20.08
C GLU A 155 8.39 14.44 20.05
N ASN A 156 9.21 13.66 20.74
CA ASN A 156 10.66 13.86 20.81
C ASN A 156 11.41 13.13 19.69
N PHE A 157 10.78 12.17 19.02
CA PHE A 157 11.39 11.39 17.94
C PHE A 157 10.33 10.85 16.97
N ASN A 158 10.01 11.64 15.95
CA ASN A 158 8.94 11.33 15.00
C ASN A 158 9.48 10.56 13.79
N ILE A 159 9.42 9.22 13.85
CA ILE A 159 9.90 8.33 12.79
C ILE A 159 9.17 8.60 11.45
N GLY A 160 7.89 8.98 11.49
CA GLY A 160 7.12 9.31 10.29
C GLY A 160 7.69 10.53 9.55
N VAL A 161 7.98 11.61 10.29
CA VAL A 161 8.60 12.83 9.73
C VAL A 161 10.00 12.54 9.21
N ILE A 162 10.80 11.78 9.95
CA ILE A 162 12.13 11.32 9.48
C ILE A 162 11.97 10.56 8.16
N GLY A 163 11.09 9.56 8.11
CA GLY A 163 10.86 8.73 6.92
C GLY A 163 10.46 9.55 5.70
N ILE A 164 9.48 10.45 5.83
CA ILE A 164 9.03 11.35 4.75
C ILE A 164 10.20 12.22 4.26
N THR A 165 10.99 12.76 5.19
CA THR A 165 12.16 13.59 4.87
C THR A 165 13.18 12.80 4.07
N LEU A 166 13.56 11.60 4.53
CA LEU A 166 14.51 10.73 3.85
C LEU A 166 14.00 10.29 2.46
N LEU A 167 12.71 9.97 2.33
CA LEU A 167 12.09 9.64 1.03
C LEU A 167 12.16 10.82 0.04
N ASN A 168 11.90 12.03 0.51
CA ASN A 168 11.98 13.23 -0.34
C ASN A 168 13.42 13.51 -0.78
N LEU A 169 14.39 13.34 0.12
CA LEU A 169 15.80 13.46 -0.19
C LEU A 169 16.26 12.42 -1.22
N ASN A 170 15.83 11.16 -1.09
CA ASN A 170 16.12 10.10 -2.05
C ASN A 170 15.60 10.41 -3.47
N LYS A 171 14.45 11.10 -3.58
CA LYS A 171 13.90 11.54 -4.87
C LYS A 171 14.72 12.64 -5.53
N LEU A 172 15.30 13.54 -4.73
CA LEU A 172 16.08 14.68 -5.22
C LEU A 172 17.46 14.25 -5.72
N GLU A 173 18.06 13.25 -5.06
CA GLU A 173 19.42 12.82 -5.35
C GLU A 173 19.46 11.29 -5.40
N LYS A 174 19.18 10.73 -6.59
CA LYS A 174 19.01 9.28 -6.87
C LYS A 174 20.27 8.41 -6.68
N SER A 175 21.27 8.85 -5.91
CA SER A 175 22.64 8.37 -6.05
C SER A 175 23.36 8.07 -4.73
N TYR A 176 22.66 7.93 -3.60
CA TYR A 176 23.35 7.58 -2.36
C TYR A 176 23.45 6.06 -2.18
N GLU A 177 24.68 5.55 -2.24
CA GLU A 177 24.99 4.11 -2.15
C GLU A 177 25.25 3.63 -0.71
N ASP A 178 24.64 4.25 0.31
CA ASP A 178 24.69 3.67 1.65
C ASP A 178 23.66 2.54 1.75
N PRO A 179 24.09 1.31 2.08
CA PRO A 179 23.20 0.16 2.12
C PRO A 179 22.12 0.29 3.20
N TYR A 180 22.43 0.94 4.33
CA TYR A 180 21.49 1.12 5.44
C TYR A 180 20.44 2.18 5.10
N PHE A 181 20.87 3.29 4.47
CA PHE A 181 19.92 4.28 3.95
C PHE A 181 18.94 3.64 2.97
N ASN A 182 19.43 2.86 2.01
CA ASN A 182 18.59 2.14 1.05
C ASN A 182 17.65 1.12 1.71
N MET A 183 18.07 0.48 2.81
CA MET A 183 17.18 -0.38 3.60
C MET A 183 16.06 0.43 4.27
N ILE A 184 16.37 1.58 4.85
CA ILE A 184 15.38 2.47 5.46
C ILE A 184 14.37 2.96 4.42
N ILE A 185 14.85 3.41 3.26
CA ILE A 185 13.99 3.82 2.14
C ILE A 185 13.03 2.71 1.74
N LYS A 186 13.52 1.47 1.58
CA LYS A 186 12.67 0.32 1.26
C LYS A 186 11.63 0.03 2.33
N ILE A 187 11.97 0.17 3.62
CA ILE A 187 10.99 0.00 4.71
C ILE A 187 9.86 1.02 4.55
N PHE A 188 10.18 2.30 4.31
CA PHE A 188 9.15 3.33 4.16
C PHE A 188 8.38 3.25 2.85
N GLU A 189 9.01 2.87 1.74
CA GLU A 189 8.34 2.67 0.45
C GLU A 189 7.35 1.51 0.51
N ASN A 190 7.72 0.40 1.15
CA ASN A 190 6.85 -0.76 1.32
C ASN A 190 5.65 -0.50 2.26
N ASN A 191 5.72 0.55 3.09
CA ASN A 191 4.65 0.93 4.01
C ASN A 191 3.68 1.96 3.44
N LYS A 192 3.90 2.43 2.20
CA LYS A 192 2.93 3.31 1.55
C LYS A 192 1.74 2.51 1.05
N ASP A 193 0.55 2.94 1.44
CA ASP A 193 -0.73 2.46 0.90
C ASP A 193 -0.98 2.90 -0.55
N GLU A 194 0.07 3.18 -1.33
CA GLU A 194 -0.10 3.53 -2.74
C GLU A 194 -0.56 2.26 -3.50
N PRO A 195 -1.74 2.27 -4.14
CA PRO A 195 -2.20 1.13 -4.90
C PRO A 195 -1.23 0.86 -6.04
N PHE A 196 -0.82 -0.41 -6.20
CA PHE A 196 0.08 -0.80 -7.27
C PHE A 196 -0.46 -0.35 -8.65
N GLU A 197 0.39 0.33 -9.41
CA GLU A 197 0.13 0.81 -10.76
C GLU A 197 1.38 0.61 -11.64
N THR A 198 1.18 0.08 -12.84
CA THR A 198 2.22 0.00 -13.87
C THR A 198 1.66 0.34 -15.26
N LYS A 199 2.52 0.91 -16.12
CA LYS A 199 2.26 1.18 -17.54
C LYS A 199 3.02 0.23 -18.48
N ASN A 200 3.81 -0.69 -17.93
CA ASN A 200 4.66 -1.62 -18.67
C ASN A 200 4.02 -3.02 -18.81
N ALA A 201 2.76 -3.16 -18.41
CA ALA A 201 2.02 -4.40 -18.52
C ALA A 201 1.58 -4.68 -19.97
N SER A 202 1.37 -5.96 -20.27
CA SER A 202 0.63 -6.41 -21.46
C SER A 202 -0.52 -7.31 -21.06
N MET A 203 -1.54 -7.39 -21.91
CA MET A 203 -2.74 -8.17 -21.65
C MET A 203 -3.12 -8.97 -22.88
N ALA A 204 -3.45 -10.25 -22.68
CA ALA A 204 -4.15 -11.06 -23.66
C ALA A 204 -5.55 -11.39 -23.13
N VAL A 205 -6.56 -11.19 -23.96
CA VAL A 205 -7.95 -11.52 -23.68
C VAL A 205 -8.36 -12.68 -24.57
N GLU A 206 -8.75 -13.79 -23.97
CA GLU A 206 -9.24 -14.97 -24.66
C GLU A 206 -10.75 -15.09 -24.47
N MET A 207 -11.48 -15.17 -25.59
CA MET A 207 -12.94 -15.23 -25.63
C MET A 207 -13.40 -15.88 -26.95
N ASN A 208 -14.30 -16.85 -26.88
CA ASN A 208 -14.79 -17.66 -28.00
C ASN A 208 -13.65 -18.30 -28.81
N GLY A 209 -12.59 -18.73 -28.12
CA GLY A 209 -11.38 -19.27 -28.73
C GLY A 209 -10.56 -18.27 -29.55
N LYS A 210 -10.92 -16.98 -29.53
CA LYS A 210 -10.14 -15.89 -30.14
C LYS A 210 -9.31 -15.19 -29.08
N ILE A 211 -8.05 -14.91 -29.40
CA ILE A 211 -7.12 -14.20 -28.53
C ILE A 211 -6.85 -12.83 -29.13
N GLN A 212 -7.09 -11.78 -28.34
CA GLN A 212 -6.70 -10.42 -28.66
C GLN A 212 -5.66 -9.91 -27.65
N SER A 213 -4.56 -9.35 -28.16
CA SER A 213 -3.44 -8.91 -27.33
C SER A 213 -3.23 -7.41 -27.37
N PHE A 214 -2.96 -6.83 -26.21
CA PHE A 214 -2.72 -5.41 -25.98
C PHE A 214 -1.33 -5.23 -25.37
N LYS A 215 -0.50 -4.38 -25.96
CA LYS A 215 0.83 -4.03 -25.45
C LYS A 215 0.76 -2.68 -24.74
N LYS A 216 1.54 -2.53 -23.65
CA LYS A 216 1.65 -1.28 -22.87
C LYS A 216 0.30 -0.79 -22.34
N ILE A 217 -0.36 -1.64 -21.57
CA ILE A 217 -1.57 -1.25 -20.85
C ILE A 217 -1.18 -0.60 -19.51
N THR A 218 -2.06 0.25 -18.99
CA THR A 218 -2.00 0.63 -17.58
C THR A 218 -2.76 -0.41 -16.77
N PHE A 219 -2.07 -1.09 -15.85
CA PHE A 219 -2.66 -2.04 -14.93
C PHE A 219 -2.57 -1.45 -13.52
N LYS A 220 -3.71 -1.45 -12.81
CA LYS A 220 -3.80 -1.00 -11.42
C LYS A 220 -4.63 -1.98 -10.62
N ILE A 221 -4.30 -2.15 -9.34
CA ILE A 221 -5.21 -2.80 -8.40
C ILE A 221 -6.29 -1.78 -8.02
N GLY A 222 -7.54 -2.12 -8.31
CA GLY A 222 -8.70 -1.36 -7.82
C GLY A 222 -9.30 -2.00 -6.57
N GLY A 223 -10.11 -1.22 -5.85
CA GLY A 223 -10.92 -1.73 -4.74
C GLY A 223 -10.27 -1.62 -3.36
N HIS A 224 -9.81 -0.43 -2.96
CA HIS A 224 -9.68 -0.15 -1.54
C HIS A 224 -11.06 -0.37 -0.88
N PHE A 225 -11.16 -1.41 -0.06
CA PHE A 225 -12.30 -1.62 0.81
C PHE A 225 -12.19 -0.60 1.95
N ASN A 226 -12.76 0.59 1.75
CA ASN A 226 -12.98 1.56 2.82
C ASN A 226 -13.99 1.04 3.85
#